data_AF-A0A355S3S4-F1
#
_entry.id   AF-A0A355S3S4-F1
#
_cell.length_a   1.000
_cell.length_b   1.000
_cell.length_c   1.000
_cell.angle_alpha   90.00
_cell.angle_beta   90.00
_cell.angle_gamma   90.00
#
_symmetry.space_group_name_H-M   'P 1'
#
loop_
_entity.id
_entity.type
_entity.pdbx_description
1 polymer ?
#
loop_
_entity_poly.entity_id
_entity_poly.type
_entity_poly.pdbx_seq_one_letter_code
_entity_poly.pdbx_strand_id
1 'polypeptide(L)'
;FAKNLFSSEHAIYNDEKDKDGEYISVKVAIPGGNRYRKWQILYFDKETIKPVKMEVLDSEENIAVAIYYRDFLYNAKLDNKIFLLDEEMEKS
;
A
#
# COMPACT_ATOMS: atom_id res chain seq x y z
N PHE A 1 9.83 -2.84 2.63
CA PHE A 1 8.65 -2.81 1.75
C PHE A 1 8.66 -1.57 0.84
N ALA A 2 8.43 -0.36 1.35
CA ALA A 2 8.41 0.88 0.53
C ALA A 2 9.70 1.13 -0.28
N LYS A 3 10.87 0.85 0.30
CA LYS A 3 12.16 0.97 -0.41
C LYS A 3 12.18 0.21 -1.74
N ASN A 4 11.72 -1.05 -1.76
CA ASN A 4 11.67 -1.86 -2.98
C ASN A 4 10.66 -1.35 -4.01
N LEU A 5 9.58 -0.70 -3.56
CA LEU A 5 8.57 -0.12 -4.45
C LEU A 5 9.16 1.01 -5.29
N PHE A 6 9.95 1.88 -4.66
CA PHE A 6 10.53 3.06 -5.31
C PHE A 6 11.92 2.82 -5.90
N SER A 7 12.63 1.77 -5.46
CA SER A 7 14.00 1.47 -5.88
C SER A 7 14.09 0.30 -6.86
N SER A 8 12.97 -0.35 -7.25
CA SER A 8 13.03 -1.37 -8.29
C SER A 8 13.24 -0.71 -9.65
N GLU A 9 14.22 -1.19 -10.42
CA GLU A 9 14.51 -0.70 -11.78
C GLU A 9 13.35 -0.89 -12.77
N HIS A 10 12.31 -1.65 -12.36
CA HIS A 10 11.13 -1.96 -13.17
C HIS A 10 9.84 -1.37 -12.61
N ALA A 11 9.92 -0.39 -11.71
CA ALA A 11 8.73 0.33 -11.27
C ALA A 11 8.14 1.14 -12.42
N ILE A 12 6.85 0.95 -12.67
CA ILE A 12 6.08 1.70 -13.65
C ILE A 12 5.30 2.76 -12.89
N TYR A 13 5.50 4.03 -13.26
CA TYR A 13 4.84 5.18 -12.67
C TYR A 13 3.83 5.74 -13.64
N ASN A 14 2.59 5.97 -13.19
CA ASN A 14 1.56 6.59 -14.01
C ASN A 14 0.84 7.70 -13.25
N ASP A 15 0.36 8.68 -14.01
CA ASP A 15 -0.67 9.60 -13.56
C ASP A 15 -2.05 8.98 -13.82
N GLU A 16 -2.84 8.80 -12.77
CA GLU A 16 -4.19 8.26 -12.86
C GLU A 16 -5.23 9.27 -12.37
N LYS A 17 -6.43 9.20 -12.94
CA LYS A 17 -7.56 10.03 -12.55
C LYS A 17 -8.84 9.23 -12.64
N ASP A 18 -9.63 9.28 -11.57
CA ASP A 18 -10.98 8.73 -11.56
C ASP A 18 -11.97 9.75 -10.96
N LYS A 19 -13.16 9.27 -10.59
CA LYS A 19 -14.21 10.10 -9.99
C LYS A 19 -13.87 10.58 -8.58
N ASP A 20 -12.96 9.89 -7.89
CA ASP A 20 -12.63 10.08 -6.49
C ASP A 20 -11.37 10.94 -6.32
N GLY A 21 -10.55 11.13 -7.36
CA GLY A 21 -9.41 12.05 -7.33
C GLY A 21 -8.38 11.85 -8.44
N GLU A 22 -7.24 12.51 -8.26
CA GLU A 22 -6.05 12.36 -9.10
C GLU A 22 -4.91 11.73 -8.31
N TYR A 23 -4.25 10.74 -8.91
CA TYR A 23 -3.29 9.89 -8.24
C TYR A 23 -1.98 9.75 -9.00
N ILE A 24 -0.90 9.53 -8.27
CA ILE A 24 0.32 8.93 -8.77
C ILE A 24 0.27 7.44 -8.42
N SER A 25 0.30 6.57 -9.42
CA SER A 25 0.34 5.12 -9.19
C SER A 25 1.74 4.56 -9.44
N VAL A 26 2.11 3.57 -8.63
CA VAL A 26 3.38 2.85 -8.74
C VAL A 26 3.08 1.36 -8.85
N LYS A 27 3.25 0.81 -10.04
CA LYS A 27 3.09 -0.62 -10.33
C LYS A 27 4.45 -1.31 -10.29
N VAL A 28 4.55 -2.40 -9.53
CA VAL A 28 5.74 -3.26 -9.49
C VAL A 28 5.35 -4.74 -9.54
N ALA A 29 6.24 -5.57 -10.07
CA ALA A 29 6.12 -7.02 -9.96
C ALA A 29 6.34 -7.45 -8.51
N ILE A 30 5.55 -8.41 -8.03
CA ILE A 30 5.77 -9.03 -6.72
C ILE A 30 6.89 -10.06 -6.87
N PRO A 31 8.01 -9.96 -6.12
CA PRO A 31 9.07 -10.97 -6.13
C PRO A 31 8.52 -12.32 -5.68
N GLY A 32 8.74 -13.38 -6.46
CA GLY A 32 8.15 -14.69 -6.21
C GLY A 32 6.62 -14.75 -6.41
N GLY A 33 6.04 -13.75 -7.08
CA GLY A 33 4.62 -13.72 -7.39
C GLY A 33 4.18 -14.91 -8.23
N ASN A 34 2.92 -15.31 -8.05
CA ASN A 34 2.31 -16.43 -8.77
C ASN A 34 1.17 -15.93 -9.67
N ARG A 35 0.48 -16.84 -10.37
CA ARG A 35 -0.60 -16.47 -11.31
C ARG A 35 -1.74 -15.66 -10.68
N TYR A 36 -1.95 -15.77 -9.37
CA TYR A 36 -3.01 -15.06 -8.66
C TYR A 36 -2.53 -13.75 -8.02
N ARG A 37 -1.22 -13.53 -7.93
CA ARG A 37 -0.59 -12.36 -7.30
C ARG A 37 0.72 -12.05 -8.01
N LYS A 38 0.61 -11.37 -9.14
CA LYS A 38 1.74 -11.05 -10.02
C LYS A 38 2.20 -9.61 -9.83
N TRP A 39 1.27 -8.68 -9.70
CA TRP A 39 1.54 -7.25 -9.64
C TRP A 39 0.97 -6.65 -8.37
N GLN A 40 1.57 -5.55 -7.95
CA GLN A 40 0.97 -4.65 -6.96
C GLN A 40 1.02 -3.22 -7.51
N ILE A 41 -0.04 -2.45 -7.27
CA ILE A 41 -0.13 -1.03 -7.59
C ILE A 41 -0.44 -0.29 -6.30
N LEU A 42 0.40 0.68 -5.95
CA LEU A 42 0.13 1.61 -4.85
C LEU A 42 -0.23 2.97 -5.42
N TYR A 43 -1.31 3.56 -4.90
CA TYR A 43 -1.85 4.83 -5.34
C TYR A 43 -1.62 5.88 -4.28
N PHE A 44 -1.04 7.00 -4.68
CA PHE A 44 -0.85 8.19 -3.86
C PHE A 44 -1.76 9.30 -4.35
N ASP A 45 -2.50 9.92 -3.45
CA ASP A 45 -3.19 11.17 -3.74
C ASP A 45 -2.18 12.25 -4.16
N LYS A 46 -2.43 12.96 -5.26
CA LYS A 46 -1.47 13.92 -5.82
C LYS A 46 -1.25 15.15 -4.95
N GLU A 47 -2.26 15.58 -4.20
CA GLU A 47 -2.19 16.81 -3.42
C GLU A 47 -1.47 16.58 -2.10
N THR A 48 -1.84 15.50 -1.40
CA THR A 48 -1.36 15.17 -0.05
C THR A 48 -0.17 14.23 -0.05
N ILE A 49 0.11 13.56 -1.18
CA ILE A 49 1.12 12.52 -1.34
C ILE A 49 0.89 11.38 -0.32
N LYS A 50 -0.35 11.17 0.13
CA LYS A 50 -0.70 10.06 1.03
C LYS A 50 -1.14 8.84 0.23
N PRO A 51 -0.79 7.61 0.68
CA PRO A 51 -1.34 6.42 0.06
C PRO A 51 -2.84 6.34 0.32
N VAL A 52 -3.63 6.08 -0.72
CA VAL A 52 -5.10 6.01 -0.65
C VAL A 52 -5.63 4.60 -0.89
N LYS A 53 -5.02 3.86 -1.82
CA LYS A 53 -5.37 2.46 -2.08
C LYS A 53 -4.16 1.68 -2.57
N MET A 54 -4.21 0.36 -2.37
CA MET A 54 -3.29 -0.59 -2.96
C MET A 54 -4.08 -1.73 -3.60
N GLU A 55 -3.72 -2.09 -4.81
CA GLU A 55 -4.31 -3.21 -5.53
C GLU A 55 -3.25 -4.28 -5.77
N VAL A 56 -3.61 -5.54 -5.57
CA VAL A 56 -2.81 -6.69 -5.97
C VAL A 56 -3.51 -7.33 -7.15
N LEU A 57 -2.79 -7.47 -8.26
CA LEU A 57 -3.33 -8.02 -9.49
C LEU A 57 -2.81 -9.44 -9.73
N ASP A 58 -3.64 -10.26 -10.36
CA ASP A 58 -3.26 -11.55 -10.90
C ASP A 58 -2.40 -11.39 -12.18
N SER A 59 -2.03 -12.50 -12.82
CA SER A 59 -1.22 -12.47 -14.05
C SER A 59 -1.95 -11.92 -15.29
N GLU A 60 -3.28 -11.85 -15.24
CA GLU A 60 -4.14 -11.29 -16.29
C GLU A 60 -4.51 -9.82 -16.00
N GLU A 61 -3.91 -9.24 -14.96
CA GLU A 61 -4.15 -7.88 -14.48
C GLU A 61 -5.53 -7.65 -13.84
N ASN A 62 -6.25 -8.70 -13.47
CA ASN A 62 -7.47 -8.56 -12.68
C ASN A 62 -7.14 -8.27 -11.22
N ILE A 63 -7.96 -7.44 -10.57
CA ILE A 63 -7.82 -7.12 -9.15
C ILE A 63 -8.18 -8.34 -8.31
N ALA A 64 -7.16 -8.95 -7.67
CA ALA A 64 -7.34 -10.05 -6.74
C ALA A 64 -7.58 -9.55 -5.31
N VAL A 65 -6.98 -8.42 -4.94
CA VAL A 65 -7.13 -7.77 -3.62
C VAL A 65 -7.13 -6.25 -3.80
N ALA A 66 -8.05 -5.57 -3.13
CA ALA A 66 -8.05 -4.12 -3.00
C ALA A 66 -8.00 -3.72 -1.51
N ILE A 67 -7.07 -2.83 -1.15
CA ILE A 67 -6.88 -2.31 0.19
C ILE A 67 -7.06 -0.80 0.12
N TYR A 68 -7.89 -0.24 1.00
CA TYR A 68 -8.15 1.20 1.08
C TYR A 68 -7.66 1.75 2.41
N TYR A 69 -6.84 2.80 2.34
CA TYR A 69 -6.33 3.49 3.52
C TYR A 69 -7.29 4.61 3.90
N ARG A 70 -7.71 4.67 5.17
CA ARG A 70 -8.63 5.71 5.68
C ARG A 70 -7.87 6.77 6.49
N ASP A 71 -7.27 6.36 7.61
CA ASP A 71 -6.64 7.28 8.56
C ASP A 71 -5.11 7.15 8.56
N PHE A 72 -4.50 7.39 7.39
CA PHE A 72 -3.05 7.24 7.25
C PHE A 72 -2.28 8.43 7.88
N LEU A 73 -1.35 8.10 8.78
CA LEU A 73 -0.49 9.05 9.48
C LEU A 73 0.99 8.75 9.20
N TYR A 74 1.70 9.76 8.67
CA TYR A 74 3.15 9.70 8.54
C TYR A 74 3.83 9.84 9.90
N ASN A 75 4.83 9.01 10.15
CA ASN A 75 5.67 9.07 11.36
C ASN A 75 4.87 9.16 12.67
N ALA A 76 3.74 8.46 12.74
CA ALA A 76 2.95 8.38 13.96
C ALA A 76 3.81 7.87 15.11
N LYS A 77 3.78 8.57 16.25
CA LYS A 77 4.41 8.07 17.47
C LYS A 77 3.57 6.90 17.97
N LEU A 78 4.13 5.71 17.86
CA LEU A 78 3.51 4.49 18.37
C LEU A 78 3.79 4.40 19.86
N ASP A 79 2.73 4.31 20.67
CA ASP A 79 2.85 3.96 22.07
C ASP A 79 3.18 2.47 22.17
N ASN A 80 4.12 2.08 23.03
CA ASN A 80 4.47 0.66 23.24
C ASN A 80 3.27 -0.19 23.66
N LYS A 81 2.23 0.43 24.23
CA LYS A 81 0.99 -0.25 24.61
C LYS A 81 0.27 -0.91 23.44
N ILE A 82 0.47 -0.46 22.20
CA ILE A 82 -0.20 -1.07 21.03
C ILE A 82 0.27 -2.51 20.74
N PHE A 83 1.39 -2.92 21.33
CA PHE A 83 1.95 -4.26 21.16
C PHE A 83 1.66 -5.17 22.36
N LEU A 84 1.05 -4.63 23.42
CA LEU A 84 0.65 -5.40 24.59
C LEU A 84 -0.77 -5.93 24.36
N LEU A 85 -0.99 -7.18 24.77
CA LEU A 85 -2.34 -7.72 24.85
C LEU A 85 -3.01 -7.19 26.12
N ASP A 86 -4.33 -6.99 26.10
CA ASP A 86 -5.08 -6.37 27.21
C ASP A 86 -4.81 -7.05 28.57
N GLU A 87 -4.58 -8.36 28.59
CA GLU A 87 -4.26 -9.14 29.80
C GLU A 87 -2.91 -8.79 30.46
N GLU A 88 -1.98 -8.18 29.73
CA GLU A 88 -0.67 -7.74 30.24
C GLU A 88 -0.73 -6.33 30.85
N MET A 89 -1.78 -5.56 30.55
CA MET A 89 -1.97 -4.20 31.07
C MET A 89 -2.58 -4.18 32.47
N GLU A 90 -3.30 -5.24 32.88
CA GLU A 90 -3.90 -5.35 34.23
C GLU A 90 -2.89 -5.78 35.32
N LYS A 91 -1.67 -6.21 34.94
CA LYS A 91 -0.65 -6.71 35.87
C LYS A 91 0.47 -5.71 36.19
N SER A 92 0.41 -4.48 35.68
CA SER A 92 1.38 -3.40 35.95
C SER A 92 0.78 -2.29 36.80
#